data_AF-A0AAD7P3C9-F1
#
_entry.id   AF-A0AAD7P3C9-F1
#
_cell.length_a   1.000
_cell.length_b   1.000
_cell.length_c   1.000
_cell.angle_alpha   90.00
_cell.angle_beta   90.00
_cell.angle_gamma   90.00
#
_symmetry.space_group_name_H-M   'P 1'
#
loop_
_entity.id
_entity.type
_entity.pdbx_description
1 polymer ?
#
loop_
_entity_poly.entity_id
_entity_poly.type
_entity_poly.pdbx_seq_one_letter_code
_entity_poly.pdbx_strand_id
1 'polypeptide(L)'
;MLSSRKVLRVFSNISYAVLVILLIIATGLSCVALLAQAVRHSPTQSWTRNFNALVIGASYAIVLAISLLFCVNRRLAVRMRLARISKAYTIIRRGDVPNTVHEYIAQEYMRTCLVSHESLPTDMFPPGWGRPGTKYEGVRFRRTLLDTIPEIDALAHLVMPAHPTLKPHARMLHHFRFILPLLNTEDEEFTPLHYYDSAIQLARNSAEEPTEQEFLLGMQAVEEIRKSLNDCRLEALESSVTDFDESLGS
;
A
#
# COMPACT_ATOMS: atom_id res chain seq x y z
N MET A 1 -12.32 16.60 -4.75
CA MET A 1 -11.37 17.18 -3.76
C MET A 1 -11.55 18.68 -3.44
N LEU A 2 -12.09 19.52 -4.33
CA LEU A 2 -12.27 20.97 -4.08
C LEU A 2 -13.33 21.33 -3.01
N SER A 3 -14.33 20.48 -2.79
CA SER A 3 -15.39 20.70 -1.78
C SER A 3 -14.87 20.60 -0.34
N SER A 4 -14.02 19.60 -0.06
CA SER A 4 -13.42 19.38 1.27
C SER A 4 -12.62 20.60 1.77
N ARG A 5 -11.88 21.29 0.90
CA ARG A 5 -11.10 22.48 1.26
C ARG A 5 -11.97 23.69 1.64
N LYS A 6 -13.17 23.82 1.04
CA LYS A 6 -14.13 24.89 1.39
C LYS A 6 -14.76 24.60 2.75
N VAL A 7 -15.16 23.35 2.98
CA VAL A 7 -15.73 22.90 4.26
C VAL A 7 -14.72 23.07 5.40
N LEU A 8 -13.47 22.65 5.21
CA LEU A 8 -12.41 22.80 6.23
C LEU A 8 -12.18 24.27 6.62
N ARG A 9 -12.23 25.18 5.64
CA ARG A 9 -12.07 26.63 5.86
C ARG A 9 -13.25 27.22 6.63
N VAL A 10 -14.47 26.81 6.32
CA VAL A 10 -15.67 27.25 7.05
C VAL A 10 -15.62 26.75 8.49
N PHE A 11 -15.27 25.49 8.72
CA PHE A 11 -15.13 24.91 10.05
C PHE A 11 -14.04 25.62 10.88
N SER A 12 -12.88 25.92 10.27
CA SER A 12 -11.80 26.67 10.92
C SER A 12 -12.22 28.10 11.31
N ASN A 13 -12.99 28.78 10.45
CA ASN A 13 -13.48 30.12 10.76
C ASN A 13 -14.54 30.12 11.87
N ILE A 14 -15.46 29.14 11.85
CA ILE A 14 -16.50 28.99 12.88
C ILE A 14 -15.86 28.65 14.23
N SER A 15 -14.96 27.66 14.28
CA SER A 15 -14.27 27.28 15.51
C SER A 15 -13.46 28.43 16.11
N TYR A 16 -12.76 29.22 15.27
CA TYR A 16 -12.08 30.42 15.74
C TYR A 16 -13.03 31.46 16.33
N ALA A 17 -14.16 31.74 15.65
CA ALA A 17 -15.16 32.69 16.14
C ALA A 17 -15.77 32.24 17.49
N VAL A 18 -16.10 30.95 17.60
CA VAL A 18 -16.63 30.36 18.84
C VAL A 18 -15.62 30.49 19.99
N LEU A 19 -14.34 30.18 19.75
CA LEU A 19 -13.30 30.31 20.77
C LEU A 19 -13.12 31.76 21.25
N VAL A 20 -13.16 32.73 20.33
CA VAL A 20 -13.07 34.15 20.68
C VAL A 20 -14.29 34.59 21.50
N ILE A 21 -15.50 34.19 21.11
CA ILE A 21 -16.73 34.52 21.85
C ILE A 21 -16.69 33.91 23.26
N LEU A 22 -16.33 32.64 23.39
CA LEU A 22 -16.20 31.97 24.69
C LEU A 22 -15.17 32.67 25.59
N LEU A 23 -14.04 33.10 25.03
CA LEU A 23 -13.01 33.82 25.77
C LEU A 23 -13.50 35.20 26.24
N ILE A 24 -14.22 35.94 25.39
CA ILE A 24 -14.82 37.24 25.77
C ILE A 24 -15.85 37.05 26.89
N ILE A 25 -16.70 36.02 26.80
CA ILE A 25 -17.71 35.73 27.83
C ILE A 25 -17.04 35.34 29.14
N ALA A 26 -16.08 34.41 29.13
CA ALA A 26 -15.41 33.94 30.33
C ALA A 26 -14.63 35.06 31.02
N THR A 27 -13.91 35.90 30.25
CA THR A 27 -13.17 37.05 30.80
C THR A 27 -14.10 38.15 31.32
N GLY A 28 -15.22 38.40 30.63
CA GLY A 28 -16.26 39.33 31.08
C GLY A 28 -16.92 38.89 32.39
N LEU A 29 -17.32 37.62 32.49
CA LEU A 29 -17.89 37.04 33.71
C LEU A 29 -16.91 37.08 34.87
N SER A 30 -15.63 36.77 34.62
CA SER A 30 -14.56 36.87 35.60
C SER A 30 -14.39 38.31 36.12
N CYS A 31 -14.40 39.31 35.23
CA CYS A 31 -14.32 40.72 35.61
C CYS A 31 -15.50 41.16 36.49
N VAL A 32 -16.74 40.83 36.09
CA VAL A 32 -17.95 41.17 36.87
C VAL A 32 -17.93 40.50 38.24
N ALA A 33 -17.50 39.24 38.32
CA ALA A 33 -17.39 38.51 39.59
C ALA A 33 -16.36 39.16 40.53
N LEU A 34 -15.18 39.54 40.02
CA LEU A 34 -14.15 40.20 40.82
C LEU A 34 -14.54 41.62 41.25
N LEU A 35 -15.22 42.38 40.38
CA LEU A 35 -15.77 43.69 40.76
C LEU A 35 -16.85 43.55 41.84
N ALA A 36 -17.73 42.56 41.70
CA ALA A 36 -18.76 42.27 42.70
C ALA A 36 -18.14 41.86 44.06
N GLN A 37 -17.07 41.07 44.05
CA GLN A 37 -16.30 40.72 45.25
C GLN A 37 -15.60 41.93 45.86
N ALA A 38 -14.93 42.76 45.04
CA ALA A 38 -14.22 43.96 45.49
C ALA A 38 -15.16 44.98 46.14
N VAL A 39 -16.40 45.10 45.65
CA VAL A 39 -17.42 45.98 46.25
C VAL A 39 -17.95 45.40 47.57
N ARG A 40 -18.20 44.09 47.64
CA ARG A 40 -18.70 43.43 48.86
C ARG A 40 -17.71 43.42 50.02
N HIS A 41 -16.41 43.36 49.73
CA HIS A 41 -15.35 43.37 50.75
C HIS A 41 -14.85 44.78 51.11
N SER A 42 -15.43 45.85 50.55
CA SER A 42 -15.04 47.22 50.88
C SER A 42 -15.73 47.71 52.17
N PRO A 43 -15.01 48.37 53.10
CA PRO A 43 -15.54 48.79 54.40
C PRO A 43 -16.71 49.79 54.32
N THR A 44 -16.89 50.49 53.20
CA THR A 44 -17.99 51.45 53.00
C THR A 44 -19.09 50.93 52.06
N GLN A 45 -18.97 49.70 51.53
CA GLN A 45 -19.88 49.05 50.57
C GLN A 45 -20.32 49.98 49.42
N SER A 46 -19.45 50.94 49.04
CA SER A 46 -19.76 52.00 48.07
C SER A 46 -18.80 51.96 46.89
N TRP A 47 -19.32 52.25 45.70
CA TRP A 47 -18.57 52.24 44.44
C TRP A 47 -17.63 53.43 44.29
N THR A 48 -17.94 54.55 44.95
CA THR A 48 -17.34 55.87 44.68
C THR A 48 -15.95 56.07 45.31
N ARG A 49 -15.50 55.16 46.18
CA ARG A 49 -14.21 55.27 46.89
C ARG A 49 -13.43 53.95 46.97
N ASN A 50 -13.68 53.02 46.05
CA ASN A 50 -13.05 51.71 46.06
C ASN A 50 -11.87 51.62 45.08
N PHE A 51 -10.66 51.83 45.59
CA PHE A 51 -9.42 51.75 44.80
C PHE A 51 -9.20 50.36 44.20
N ASN A 52 -9.58 49.29 44.90
CA ASN A 52 -9.46 47.92 44.40
C ASN A 52 -10.33 47.70 43.16
N ALA A 53 -11.56 48.23 43.15
CA ALA A 53 -12.44 48.16 41.98
C ALA A 53 -11.85 48.91 40.78
N LEU A 54 -11.19 50.06 41.01
CA LEU A 54 -10.52 50.83 39.96
C LEU A 54 -9.32 50.07 39.37
N VAL A 55 -8.47 49.47 40.22
CA VAL A 55 -7.31 48.69 39.78
C VAL A 55 -7.74 47.44 39.00
N ILE A 56 -8.79 46.75 39.46
CA ILE A 56 -9.36 45.60 38.74
C ILE A 56 -9.93 46.05 37.39
N GLY A 57 -10.74 47.11 37.35
CA GLY A 57 -11.27 47.64 36.09
C GLY A 57 -10.18 48.05 35.09
N ALA A 58 -9.14 48.75 35.57
CA ALA A 58 -8.02 49.20 34.74
C ALA A 58 -7.19 48.03 34.19
N SER A 59 -6.92 47.00 34.99
CA SER A 59 -6.15 45.83 34.54
C SER A 59 -6.89 45.03 33.46
N TYR A 60 -8.20 44.82 33.60
CA TYR A 60 -9.00 44.16 32.55
C TYR A 60 -9.12 45.01 31.27
N ALA A 61 -9.20 46.34 31.38
CA ALA A 61 -9.20 47.23 30.22
C ALA A 61 -7.88 47.12 29.41
N ILE A 62 -6.74 47.04 30.11
CA ILE A 62 -5.42 46.86 29.47
C ILE A 62 -5.34 45.48 28.79
N VAL A 63 -5.77 44.42 29.46
CA VAL A 63 -5.79 43.05 28.88
C VAL A 63 -6.69 42.99 27.64
N LEU A 64 -7.85 43.64 27.69
CA LEU A 64 -8.76 43.75 26.55
C LEU A 64 -8.11 44.49 25.38
N ALA A 65 -7.44 45.62 25.63
CA ALA A 65 -6.74 46.37 24.58
C ALA A 65 -5.62 45.56 23.93
N ILE A 66 -4.77 44.89 24.73
CA ILE A 66 -3.66 44.07 24.24
C ILE A 66 -4.17 42.86 23.45
N SER A 67 -5.23 42.19 23.92
CA SER A 67 -5.82 41.05 23.22
C SER A 67 -6.44 41.43 21.88
N LEU A 68 -7.11 42.58 21.78
CA LEU A 68 -7.62 43.12 20.51
C LEU A 68 -6.48 43.44 19.54
N LEU A 69 -5.43 44.12 20.00
CA LEU A 69 -4.24 44.41 19.19
C LEU A 69 -3.60 43.13 18.65
N PHE A 70 -3.47 42.10 19.48
CA PHE A 70 -2.94 40.80 19.05
C PHE A 70 -3.83 40.12 18.01
N CYS A 71 -5.15 40.14 18.19
CA CYS A 71 -6.12 39.59 17.24
C CYS A 71 -6.03 40.29 15.87
N VAL A 72 -5.95 41.62 15.87
CA VAL A 72 -5.83 42.43 14.65
C VAL A 72 -4.50 42.13 13.95
N ASN A 73 -3.38 42.14 14.69
CA ASN A 73 -2.06 41.86 14.13
C ASN A 73 -1.97 40.46 13.51
N ARG A 74 -2.54 39.44 14.18
CA ARG A 74 -2.61 38.08 13.64
C ARG A 74 -3.43 38.02 12.35
N ARG A 75 -4.59 38.70 12.32
CA ARG A 75 -5.46 38.73 11.12
C ARG A 75 -4.79 39.45 9.95
N LEU A 76 -4.07 40.54 10.21
CA LEU A 76 -3.29 41.26 9.22
C LEU A 76 -2.11 40.42 8.71
N ALA A 77 -1.35 39.79 9.59
CA ALA A 77 -0.23 38.93 9.20
C ALA A 77 -0.66 37.76 8.32
N VAL A 78 -1.78 37.10 8.64
CA VAL A 78 -2.36 36.02 7.82
C VAL A 78 -2.82 36.55 6.47
N ARG A 79 -3.49 37.71 6.43
CA ARG A 79 -3.89 38.35 5.16
C ARG A 79 -2.69 38.71 4.30
N MET A 80 -1.64 39.28 4.89
CA MET A 80 -0.41 39.65 4.19
C MET A 80 0.33 38.41 3.66
N ARG A 81 0.39 37.32 4.44
CA ARG A 81 0.97 36.04 3.98
C ARG A 81 0.15 35.43 2.85
N LEU A 82 -1.18 35.45 2.93
CA LEU A 82 -2.06 34.96 1.86
C LEU A 82 -1.99 35.83 0.61
N ALA A 83 -1.78 37.14 0.74
CA ALA A 83 -1.57 38.05 -0.39
C ALA A 83 -0.21 37.84 -1.07
N ARG A 84 0.81 37.41 -0.31
CA ARG A 84 2.14 37.08 -0.83
C ARG A 84 2.16 35.75 -1.60
N ILE A 85 1.23 34.83 -1.32
CA ILE A 85 1.03 33.66 -2.19
C ILE A 85 0.51 34.20 -3.52
N SER A 86 1.41 34.31 -4.49
CA SER A 86 1.10 34.82 -5.81
C SER A 86 -0.06 34.03 -6.40
N LYS A 87 -1.21 34.67 -6.57
CA LYS A 87 -2.28 34.17 -7.46
C LYS A 87 -1.88 34.20 -8.94
N ALA A 88 -0.58 34.35 -9.22
CA ALA A 88 -0.01 34.50 -10.56
C ALA A 88 0.04 33.15 -11.26
N TYR A 89 -1.13 32.62 -11.60
CA TYR A 89 -1.27 31.95 -12.89
C TYR A 89 -2.03 32.94 -13.77
N THR A 90 -1.35 34.02 -14.15
CA THR A 90 -1.80 34.79 -15.31
C THR A 90 -1.50 33.89 -16.49
N ILE A 91 -2.54 33.34 -17.12
CA ILE A 91 -2.40 32.56 -18.35
C ILE A 91 -1.77 33.51 -19.36
N ILE A 92 -0.48 33.34 -19.64
CA ILE A 92 0.24 34.13 -20.64
C ILE A 92 -0.52 33.95 -21.95
N ARG A 93 -1.18 35.01 -22.41
CA ARG A 93 -1.97 34.97 -23.65
C ARG A 93 -0.99 35.12 -24.82
N ARG A 94 -1.38 34.65 -26.01
CA ARG A 94 -0.56 34.65 -27.23
C ARG A 94 -0.07 36.03 -27.71
N GLY A 95 -0.45 37.12 -27.03
CA GLY A 95 0.00 38.49 -27.29
C GLY A 95 0.78 39.15 -26.15
N ASP A 96 0.95 38.47 -25.01
CA ASP A 96 1.63 39.04 -23.83
C ASP A 96 3.16 38.89 -23.91
N VAL A 97 3.65 37.98 -24.76
CA VAL A 97 5.07 37.70 -24.98
C VAL A 97 5.33 37.42 -26.47
N PRO A 98 6.57 37.60 -26.95
CA PRO A 98 6.95 37.21 -28.31
C PRO A 98 6.58 35.74 -28.60
N ASN A 99 6.14 35.46 -29.83
CA ASN A 99 5.65 34.13 -30.23
C ASN A 99 6.66 33.01 -29.94
N THR A 100 7.95 33.28 -30.12
CA THR A 100 9.04 32.32 -29.82
C THR A 100 9.08 31.91 -28.35
N VAL A 101 8.86 32.85 -27.44
CA VAL A 101 8.82 32.60 -26.00
C VAL A 101 7.54 31.84 -25.63
N HIS A 102 6.41 32.21 -26.24
CA HIS A 102 5.15 31.50 -26.03
C HIS A 102 5.23 30.03 -26.47
N GLU A 103 5.81 29.75 -27.64
CA GLU A 103 6.01 28.39 -28.14
C GLU A 103 6.93 27.57 -27.24
N TYR A 104 8.04 28.16 -26.79
CA TYR A 104 8.94 27.51 -25.84
C TYR A 104 8.25 27.14 -24.52
N ILE A 105 7.49 28.08 -23.94
CA ILE A 105 6.73 27.84 -22.70
C ILE A 105 5.69 26.73 -22.91
N ALA A 106 4.96 26.74 -24.03
CA ALA A 106 3.96 25.72 -24.34
C ALA A 106 4.60 24.33 -24.48
N GLN A 107 5.76 24.24 -25.11
CA GLN A 107 6.52 23.00 -25.28
C GLN A 107 6.99 22.44 -23.93
N GLU A 108 7.62 23.25 -23.08
CA GLU A 108 8.09 22.82 -21.76
C GLU A 108 6.92 22.47 -20.83
N TYR A 109 5.81 23.21 -20.93
CA TYR A 109 4.59 22.88 -20.21
C TYR A 109 4.03 21.51 -20.63
N MET A 110 3.91 21.26 -21.94
CA MET A 110 3.48 19.96 -22.47
C MET A 110 4.40 18.82 -22.01
N ARG A 111 5.71 19.03 -22.09
CA ARG A 111 6.70 18.06 -21.62
C ARG A 111 6.52 17.76 -20.14
N THR A 112 6.33 18.80 -19.32
CA THR A 112 6.10 18.65 -17.87
C THR A 112 4.78 17.92 -17.60
N CYS A 113 3.72 18.21 -18.34
CA CYS A 113 2.45 17.50 -18.22
C CYS A 113 2.59 16.02 -18.57
N LEU A 114 3.32 15.69 -19.65
CA LEU A 114 3.56 14.31 -20.05
C LEU A 114 4.35 13.56 -18.99
N VAL A 115 5.48 14.11 -18.53
CA VAL A 115 6.28 13.51 -17.44
C VAL A 115 5.44 13.35 -16.18
N SER A 116 4.62 14.35 -15.82
CA SER A 116 3.75 14.25 -14.64
C SER A 116 2.71 13.15 -14.78
N HIS A 117 2.18 12.94 -15.98
CA HIS A 117 1.19 11.91 -16.26
C HIS A 117 1.81 10.51 -16.24
N GLU A 118 2.96 10.32 -16.88
CA GLU A 118 3.71 9.06 -16.87
C GLU A 118 4.25 8.71 -15.48
N SER A 119 4.58 9.72 -14.66
CA SER A 119 5.04 9.53 -13.28
C SER A 119 3.92 9.14 -12.30
N LEU A 120 2.66 9.14 -12.72
CA LEU A 120 1.57 8.70 -11.85
C LEU A 120 1.82 7.25 -11.44
N PRO A 121 1.65 6.92 -10.15
CA PRO A 121 1.75 5.55 -9.70
C PRO A 121 0.68 4.74 -10.43
N THR A 122 1.12 3.89 -11.34
CA THR A 122 0.29 2.85 -11.92
C THR A 122 0.51 1.61 -11.07
N ASP A 123 -0.55 0.85 -10.80
CA ASP A 123 -0.45 -0.45 -10.15
C ASP A 123 0.29 -1.44 -11.07
N MET A 124 1.60 -1.26 -11.18
CA MET A 124 2.49 -2.15 -11.91
C MET A 124 2.86 -3.29 -10.99
N PHE A 125 2.25 -4.44 -11.23
CA PHE A 125 2.66 -5.68 -10.59
C PHE A 125 3.94 -6.17 -11.25
N PRO A 126 4.98 -6.52 -10.49
CA PRO A 126 6.19 -7.10 -11.05
C PRO A 126 5.84 -8.35 -11.87
N PRO A 127 6.33 -8.49 -13.11
CA PRO A 127 6.09 -9.70 -13.90
C PRO A 127 6.66 -10.93 -13.17
N GLY A 128 5.99 -12.08 -13.28
CA GLY A 128 6.38 -13.31 -12.56
C GLY A 128 5.89 -13.42 -11.13
N TRP A 129 5.12 -12.46 -10.64
CA TRP A 129 4.48 -12.49 -9.33
C TRP A 129 2.97 -12.61 -9.45
N GLY A 130 2.34 -13.34 -8.53
CA GLY A 130 0.89 -13.37 -8.43
C GLY A 130 0.33 -12.02 -8.00
N ARG A 131 -0.84 -11.67 -8.56
CA ARG A 131 -1.49 -10.38 -8.33
C ARG A 131 -2.08 -10.34 -6.91
N PRO A 132 -2.05 -9.17 -6.23
CA PRO A 132 -2.67 -9.04 -4.91
C PRO A 132 -4.17 -9.29 -4.97
N GLY A 133 -4.72 -9.95 -3.96
CA GLY A 133 -6.12 -10.40 -3.92
C GLY A 133 -6.41 -11.68 -4.73
N THR A 134 -5.41 -12.29 -5.36
CA THR A 134 -5.54 -13.61 -5.99
C THR A 134 -5.02 -14.72 -5.07
N LYS A 135 -5.30 -15.98 -5.41
CA LYS A 135 -4.76 -17.16 -4.71
C LYS A 135 -3.23 -17.17 -4.66
N TYR A 136 -2.57 -16.50 -5.60
CA TYR A 136 -1.11 -16.50 -5.75
C TYR A 136 -0.45 -15.21 -5.25
N GLU A 137 -1.15 -14.41 -4.45
CA GLU A 137 -0.57 -13.21 -3.86
C GLU A 137 0.74 -13.52 -3.11
N GLY A 138 1.81 -12.80 -3.47
CA GLY A 138 3.14 -12.98 -2.88
C GLY A 138 3.90 -14.22 -3.37
N VAL A 139 3.37 -14.98 -4.32
CA VAL A 139 4.06 -16.13 -4.94
C VAL A 139 4.89 -15.66 -6.12
N ARG A 140 6.18 -16.04 -6.15
CA ARG A 140 7.07 -15.82 -7.29
C ARG A 140 7.13 -17.08 -8.16
N PHE A 141 6.43 -17.05 -9.28
CA PHE A 141 6.19 -18.21 -10.14
C PHE A 141 7.45 -18.99 -10.52
N ARG A 142 8.48 -18.29 -11.01
CA ARG A 142 9.76 -18.90 -11.41
C ARG A 142 10.40 -19.68 -10.27
N ARG A 143 10.47 -19.09 -9.08
CA ARG A 143 11.11 -19.72 -7.92
C ARG A 143 10.29 -20.92 -7.45
N THR A 144 8.99 -20.74 -7.31
CA THR A 144 8.09 -21.80 -6.86
C THR A 144 8.12 -23.01 -7.79
N LEU A 145 8.16 -22.82 -9.11
CA LEU A 145 8.34 -23.93 -10.07
C LEU A 145 9.68 -24.65 -9.87
N LEU A 146 10.78 -23.92 -9.74
CA LEU A 146 12.11 -24.52 -9.58
C LEU A 146 12.25 -25.27 -8.24
N ASP A 147 11.58 -24.80 -7.19
CA ASP A 147 11.59 -25.43 -5.87
C ASP A 147 10.87 -26.80 -5.88
N THR A 148 10.00 -27.07 -6.88
CA THR A 148 9.35 -28.40 -7.02
C THR A 148 10.30 -29.51 -7.48
N ILE A 149 11.42 -29.18 -8.13
CA ILE A 149 12.35 -30.16 -8.69
C ILE A 149 12.91 -31.11 -7.62
N PRO A 150 13.53 -30.62 -6.52
CA PRO A 150 14.03 -31.50 -5.47
C PRO A 150 12.91 -32.31 -4.78
N GLU A 151 11.69 -31.78 -4.71
CA GLU A 151 10.56 -32.49 -4.12
C GLU A 151 10.14 -33.70 -4.96
N ILE A 152 9.99 -33.52 -6.27
CA ILE A 152 9.67 -34.62 -7.20
C ILE A 152 10.82 -35.62 -7.24
N ASP A 153 12.07 -35.15 -7.24
CA ASP A 153 13.24 -36.02 -7.22
C ASP A 153 13.28 -36.90 -5.97
N ALA A 154 12.96 -36.34 -4.79
CA ALA A 154 12.87 -37.10 -3.56
C ALA A 154 11.77 -38.18 -3.63
N LEU A 155 10.59 -37.85 -4.17
CA LEU A 155 9.51 -38.82 -4.35
C LEU A 155 9.87 -39.92 -5.35
N ALA A 156 10.54 -39.57 -6.44
CA ALA A 156 11.00 -40.54 -7.44
C ALA A 156 12.01 -41.53 -6.85
N HIS A 157 12.93 -41.08 -5.97
CA HIS A 157 13.86 -41.97 -5.28
C HIS A 157 13.17 -42.92 -4.28
N LEU A 158 12.00 -42.56 -3.74
CA LEU A 158 11.23 -43.47 -2.90
C LEU A 158 10.62 -44.63 -3.70
N VAL A 159 10.14 -44.36 -4.91
CA VAL A 159 9.57 -45.38 -5.80
C VAL A 159 10.67 -46.20 -6.49
N MET A 160 11.75 -45.55 -6.92
CA MET A 160 12.89 -46.18 -7.58
C MET A 160 14.21 -45.75 -6.94
N PRO A 161 14.70 -46.49 -5.92
CA PRO A 161 15.92 -46.14 -5.20
C PRO A 161 17.19 -46.10 -6.07
N ALA A 162 17.21 -46.82 -7.19
CA ALA A 162 18.34 -46.88 -8.12
C ALA A 162 18.38 -45.71 -9.13
N HIS A 163 17.47 -44.74 -9.02
CA HIS A 163 17.41 -43.56 -9.88
C HIS A 163 18.67 -42.69 -9.73
N PRO A 164 19.27 -42.16 -10.83
CA PRO A 164 20.43 -41.29 -10.75
C PRO A 164 20.14 -39.97 -10.02
N THR A 165 21.15 -39.42 -9.34
CA THR A 165 21.07 -38.12 -8.67
C THR A 165 20.84 -36.96 -9.64
N LEU A 166 20.03 -35.98 -9.25
CA LEU A 166 19.72 -34.77 -10.02
C LEU A 166 20.95 -33.99 -10.46
N LYS A 167 21.01 -33.64 -11.75
CA LYS A 167 22.03 -32.75 -12.33
C LYS A 167 21.47 -31.34 -12.53
N PRO A 168 22.21 -30.26 -12.16
CA PRO A 168 21.70 -28.87 -12.18
C PRO A 168 21.14 -28.37 -13.51
N HIS A 169 21.60 -28.92 -14.64
CA HIS A 169 21.21 -28.49 -15.99
C HIS A 169 20.62 -29.60 -16.85
N ALA A 170 20.32 -30.77 -16.25
CA ALA A 170 19.60 -31.79 -16.99
C ALA A 170 18.17 -31.34 -17.27
N ARG A 171 17.65 -31.71 -18.45
CA ARG A 171 16.21 -31.60 -18.74
C ARG A 171 15.44 -32.57 -17.85
N MET A 172 14.30 -32.13 -17.33
CA MET A 172 13.47 -32.92 -16.43
C MET A 172 12.95 -34.16 -17.14
N LEU A 173 12.58 -34.01 -18.42
CA LEU A 173 12.16 -35.14 -19.26
C LEU A 173 13.22 -36.24 -19.35
N HIS A 174 14.51 -35.87 -19.46
CA HIS A 174 15.59 -36.84 -19.53
C HIS A 174 15.91 -37.46 -18.16
N HIS A 175 15.91 -36.63 -17.11
CA HIS A 175 16.17 -37.06 -15.74
C HIS A 175 15.11 -38.07 -15.29
N PHE A 176 13.84 -37.75 -15.51
CA PHE A 176 12.69 -38.54 -15.08
C PHE A 176 12.16 -39.51 -16.15
N ARG A 177 12.95 -39.84 -17.18
CA ARG A 177 12.52 -40.78 -18.25
C ARG A 177 12.06 -42.15 -17.73
N PHE A 178 12.55 -42.54 -16.56
CA PHE A 178 12.27 -43.85 -15.95
C PHE A 178 10.89 -43.90 -15.29
N ILE A 179 10.36 -42.76 -14.83
CA ILE A 179 8.99 -42.67 -14.31
C ILE A 179 7.97 -42.41 -15.42
N LEU A 180 8.42 -42.11 -16.63
CA LEU A 180 7.54 -41.84 -17.78
C LEU A 180 6.49 -42.94 -18.00
N PRO A 181 6.81 -44.26 -17.91
CA PRO A 181 5.80 -45.31 -18.04
C PRO A 181 4.71 -45.28 -16.95
N LEU A 182 5.02 -44.79 -15.76
CA LEU A 182 4.07 -44.66 -14.64
C LEU A 182 3.13 -43.46 -14.81
N LEU A 183 3.51 -42.52 -15.68
CA LEU A 183 2.79 -41.28 -15.95
C LEU A 183 2.01 -41.33 -17.27
N ASN A 184 2.10 -42.44 -18.00
CA ASN A 184 1.54 -42.53 -19.34
C ASN A 184 0.06 -42.96 -19.26
N THR A 185 -0.84 -42.02 -19.50
CA THR A 185 -2.25 -42.31 -19.77
C THR A 185 -2.35 -42.77 -21.23
N GLU A 186 -3.00 -43.91 -21.49
CA GLU A 186 -2.96 -44.62 -22.77
C GLU A 186 -3.43 -43.82 -24.01
N ASP A 187 -3.97 -42.60 -23.81
CA ASP A 187 -4.61 -41.78 -24.85
C ASP A 187 -4.00 -40.37 -25.06
N GLU A 188 -2.93 -39.98 -24.35
CA GLU A 188 -2.39 -38.61 -24.42
C GLU A 188 -1.05 -38.51 -25.17
N GLU A 189 -0.97 -37.62 -26.16
CA GLU A 189 0.27 -37.33 -26.92
C GLU A 189 1.38 -36.71 -26.04
N PHE A 190 0.99 -36.02 -24.96
CA PHE A 190 1.90 -35.37 -24.03
C PHE A 190 1.59 -35.77 -22.58
N THR A 191 2.54 -36.45 -21.94
CA THR A 191 2.43 -36.80 -20.52
C THR A 191 2.65 -35.57 -19.63
N PRO A 192 2.22 -35.62 -18.34
CA PRO A 192 2.47 -34.55 -17.37
C PRO A 192 3.94 -34.14 -17.28
N LEU A 193 4.87 -35.08 -17.52
CA LEU A 193 6.31 -34.81 -17.53
C LEU A 193 6.74 -33.85 -18.67
N HIS A 194 6.05 -33.84 -19.81
CA HIS A 194 6.33 -32.91 -20.90
C HIS A 194 5.92 -31.48 -20.52
N TYR A 195 4.73 -31.32 -19.95
CA TYR A 195 4.27 -30.02 -19.44
C TYR A 195 5.18 -29.51 -18.32
N TYR A 196 5.61 -30.40 -17.43
CA TYR A 196 6.57 -30.05 -16.40
C TYR A 196 7.94 -29.64 -16.96
N ASP A 197 8.52 -30.39 -17.90
CA ASP A 197 9.80 -30.04 -18.51
C ASP A 197 9.72 -28.68 -19.21
N SER A 198 8.67 -28.42 -19.98
CA SER A 198 8.47 -27.14 -20.66
C SER A 198 8.39 -25.96 -19.67
N ALA A 199 7.61 -26.10 -18.60
CA ALA A 199 7.51 -25.08 -17.55
C ALA A 199 8.87 -24.82 -16.87
N ILE A 200 9.65 -25.87 -16.58
CA ILE A 200 10.99 -25.73 -16.00
C ILE A 200 11.99 -25.12 -16.97
N GLN A 201 11.94 -25.45 -18.27
CA GLN A 201 12.80 -24.82 -19.27
C GLN A 201 12.49 -23.32 -19.42
N LEU A 202 11.21 -22.95 -19.42
CA LEU A 202 10.80 -21.54 -19.39
C LEU A 202 11.33 -20.84 -18.14
N ALA A 203 11.17 -21.45 -16.96
CA ALA A 203 11.65 -20.88 -15.71
C ALA A 203 13.18 -20.72 -15.64
N ARG A 204 13.95 -21.63 -16.26
CA ARG A 204 15.42 -21.60 -16.25
C ARG A 204 16.02 -20.67 -17.29
N ASN A 205 15.48 -20.69 -18.51
CA ASN A 205 16.18 -20.14 -19.69
C ASN A 205 15.49 -18.92 -20.30
N SER A 206 14.21 -18.66 -19.97
CA SER A 206 13.50 -17.51 -20.53
C SER A 206 14.03 -16.19 -19.98
N ALA A 207 14.20 -15.22 -20.89
CA ALA A 207 14.46 -13.83 -20.51
C ALA A 207 13.25 -13.20 -19.80
N GLU A 208 12.04 -13.63 -20.17
CA GLU A 208 10.79 -13.16 -19.59
C GLU A 208 10.38 -14.00 -18.37
N GLU A 209 9.74 -13.35 -17.40
CA GLU A 209 9.20 -14.04 -16.23
C GLU A 209 7.93 -14.83 -16.60
N PRO A 210 7.69 -16.04 -16.03
CA PRO A 210 6.55 -16.87 -16.39
C PRO A 210 5.22 -16.15 -16.17
N THR A 211 4.28 -16.37 -17.07
CA THR A 211 2.90 -15.92 -16.90
C THR A 211 2.17 -16.78 -15.87
N GLU A 212 1.05 -16.25 -15.33
CA GLU A 212 0.22 -17.01 -14.40
C GLU A 212 -0.34 -18.29 -15.02
N GLN A 213 -0.67 -18.28 -16.32
CA GLN A 213 -1.17 -19.45 -17.03
C GLN A 213 -0.09 -20.54 -17.19
N GLU A 214 1.13 -20.16 -17.57
CA GLU A 214 2.25 -21.12 -17.66
C GLU A 214 2.61 -21.69 -16.28
N PHE A 215 2.55 -20.85 -15.24
CA PHE A 215 2.72 -21.29 -13.86
C PHE A 215 1.68 -22.32 -13.45
N LEU A 216 0.40 -22.07 -13.77
CA LEU A 216 -0.70 -23.00 -13.48
C LEU A 216 -0.51 -24.35 -14.16
N LEU A 217 -0.17 -24.35 -15.45
CA LEU A 217 0.09 -25.58 -16.21
C LEU A 217 1.25 -26.38 -15.61
N GLY A 218 2.35 -25.69 -15.27
CA GLY A 218 3.50 -26.32 -14.60
C GLY A 218 3.14 -26.92 -13.24
N MET A 219 2.38 -26.20 -12.42
CA MET A 219 1.96 -26.69 -11.10
C MET A 219 0.96 -27.84 -11.19
N GLN A 220 0.05 -27.83 -12.16
CA GLN A 220 -0.87 -28.94 -12.39
C GLN A 220 -0.10 -30.21 -12.75
N ALA A 221 0.86 -30.11 -13.66
CA ALA A 221 1.72 -31.23 -14.02
C ALA A 221 2.52 -31.77 -12.82
N VAL A 222 2.99 -30.89 -11.93
CA VAL A 222 3.64 -31.30 -10.67
C VAL A 222 2.69 -32.12 -9.80
N GLU A 223 1.45 -31.67 -9.60
CA GLU A 223 0.49 -32.40 -8.77
C GLU A 223 0.12 -33.76 -9.37
N GLU A 224 -0.03 -33.84 -10.69
CA GLU A 224 -0.28 -35.11 -11.38
C GLU A 224 0.89 -36.09 -11.19
N ILE A 225 2.14 -35.62 -11.37
CA ILE A 225 3.34 -36.44 -11.12
C ILE A 225 3.40 -36.89 -9.65
N ARG A 226 3.15 -35.98 -8.70
CA ARG A 226 3.16 -36.32 -7.27
C ARG A 226 2.09 -37.37 -6.94
N LYS A 227 0.90 -37.24 -7.53
CA LYS A 227 -0.19 -38.18 -7.32
C LYS A 227 0.20 -39.56 -7.82
N SER A 228 0.61 -39.68 -9.09
CA SER A 228 1.02 -40.97 -9.66
C SER A 228 2.16 -41.64 -8.88
N LEU A 229 3.18 -40.88 -8.46
CA LEU A 229 4.27 -41.45 -7.66
C LEU A 229 3.82 -41.92 -6.27
N ASN A 230 2.90 -41.20 -5.63
CA ASN A 230 2.34 -41.62 -4.34
C ASN A 230 1.44 -42.84 -4.49
N ASP A 231 0.62 -42.91 -5.54
CA ASP A 231 -0.25 -44.05 -5.83
C ASP A 231 0.61 -45.32 -6.04
N CYS A 232 1.66 -45.25 -6.88
CA CYS A 232 2.61 -46.36 -7.04
C CYS A 232 3.31 -46.75 -5.73
N ARG A 233 3.62 -45.78 -4.87
CA ARG A 233 4.24 -46.06 -3.56
C ARG A 233 3.28 -46.81 -2.64
N LEU A 234 1.99 -46.44 -2.63
CA LEU A 234 0.97 -47.11 -1.82
C LEU A 234 0.70 -48.53 -2.33
N GLU A 235 0.58 -48.72 -3.65
CA GLU A 235 0.41 -50.04 -4.26
C GLU A 235 1.58 -50.98 -3.94
N ALA A 236 2.82 -50.47 -3.98
CA ALA A 236 4.01 -51.25 -3.61
C ALA A 236 4.00 -51.65 -2.12
N LEU A 237 3.51 -50.78 -1.22
CA LEU A 237 3.40 -51.10 0.20
C LEU A 237 2.30 -52.15 0.46
N GLU A 238 1.14 -52.00 -0.17
CA GLU A 238 0.03 -52.96 -0.05
C GLU A 238 0.43 -54.35 -0.56
N SER A 239 1.11 -54.41 -1.71
CA SER A 239 1.61 -55.68 -2.28
C SER A 239 2.60 -56.38 -1.35
N SER A 240 3.47 -55.62 -0.67
CA SER A 240 4.41 -56.20 0.29
C SER A 240 3.73 -56.82 1.51
N VAL A 241 2.57 -56.29 1.93
CA VAL A 241 1.80 -56.80 3.08
C VAL A 241 1.10 -58.11 2.71
N THR A 242 0.53 -58.19 1.51
CA THR A 242 -0.16 -59.40 1.03
C THR A 242 0.79 -60.58 0.83
N ASP A 243 2.01 -60.34 0.32
CA ASP A 243 3.03 -61.39 0.14
C ASP A 243 3.50 -61.98 1.48
N PHE A 244 3.54 -61.16 2.54
CA PHE A 244 3.89 -61.62 3.88
C PHE A 244 2.82 -62.54 4.48
N ASP A 245 1.54 -62.23 4.32
CA ASP A 245 0.43 -63.04 4.85
C ASP A 245 0.26 -64.37 4.10
N GLU A 246 0.49 -64.43 2.78
CA GLU A 246 0.50 -65.70 2.04
C GLU A 246 1.67 -66.61 2.44
N SER A 247 2.84 -66.06 2.75
CA SER A 247 4.03 -66.84 3.13
C SER A 247 3.96 -67.48 4.53
N LEU A 248 3.09 -66.97 5.41
CA LEU A 248 2.85 -67.49 6.77
C LEU A 248 1.66 -68.46 6.83
N GLY A 249 0.86 -68.53 5.76
CA GLY A 249 -0.31 -69.39 5.63
C GLY A 249 -0.07 -70.75 4.94
N SER A 250 1.15 -71.00 4.45
CA SER A 250 1.58 -72.26 3.80
C SER A 250 2.57 -73.03 4.66
#